data_AF-A0AAD9D5M3-F1
#
_entry.id   AF-A0AAD9D5M3-F1
#
_cell.length_a   1.000
_cell.length_b   1.000
_cell.length_c   1.000
_cell.angle_alpha   90.00
_cell.angle_beta   90.00
_cell.angle_gamma   90.00
#
_symmetry.space_group_name_H-M   'P 1'
#
loop_
_entity.id
_entity.type
_entity.pdbx_description
1 polymer ?
#
loop_
_entity_poly.entity_id
_entity_poly.type
_entity_poly.pdbx_seq_one_letter_code
_entity_poly.pdbx_strand_id
1 'polypeptide(L)'
;MIQSCCSKTICKGCSHAHCLHQLQQRQARVCPFCRHTIPKSKEEVDKNNLKRIEANDPVALREIGTERYHEGNYEESFEYLAKAVELGDIAAQYYLGHMYQKGEGVEKDEKKGLYHLEEAAIGGHPEARYSLGSREWKNDLIERSMKHYIIGANLGHVMALKVLKESYKWRDVTKADFAGALRGHQAAVDARKSPQREAAAIFQATQAGNARHWRLLEHQTMSTIHTAVVEATDIMCCASCGVAEVDEIKLKKCTACKSVRYCSVKCQRNDRPKHKKACKKRAAEIRDKILFRQPESSHLGIARSVFTSFNGLQ
;
A
#
# COMPACT_ATOMS: atom_id res chain seq x y z
N MET A 1 -17.70 -1.75 -0.28
CA MET A 1 -17.43 -2.62 0.91
C MET A 1 -18.72 -2.73 1.72
N ILE A 2 -18.73 -3.09 3.01
CA ILE A 2 -19.93 -2.90 3.85
C ILE A 2 -19.69 -1.64 4.68
N GLN A 3 -20.55 -0.64 4.50
CA GLN A 3 -20.49 0.62 5.23
C GLN A 3 -20.79 0.36 6.71
N SER A 4 -19.77 0.50 7.54
CA SER A 4 -19.99 0.79 8.95
C SER A 4 -20.36 2.29 9.03
N CYS A 5 -21.44 2.66 9.74
CA CYS A 5 -21.82 4.06 10.03
C CYS A 5 -20.67 4.93 10.60
N CYS A 6 -19.61 4.27 11.06
CA CYS A 6 -18.43 4.79 11.72
C CYS A 6 -17.13 4.56 10.91
N SER A 7 -17.27 4.34 9.60
CA SER A 7 -16.29 4.40 8.49
C SER A 7 -15.00 3.58 8.59
N LYS A 8 -14.71 2.92 9.72
CA LYS A 8 -13.64 1.93 9.80
C LYS A 8 -14.03 0.72 8.95
N THR A 9 -13.32 0.55 7.85
CA THR A 9 -13.49 -0.56 6.91
C THR A 9 -13.20 -1.89 7.57
N ILE A 10 -14.19 -2.79 7.54
CA ILE A 10 -14.01 -4.20 7.87
C ILE A 10 -14.34 -5.06 6.66
N CYS A 11 -13.73 -6.24 6.58
CA CYS A 11 -14.07 -7.18 5.52
C CYS A 11 -15.52 -7.69 5.68
N LYS A 12 -16.09 -8.20 4.59
CA LYS A 12 -17.46 -8.74 4.56
C LYS A 12 -17.74 -9.74 5.68
N GLY A 13 -16.80 -10.64 5.98
CA GLY A 13 -16.97 -11.67 7.01
C GLY A 13 -16.92 -11.16 8.45
N CYS A 14 -16.10 -10.14 8.76
CA CYS A 14 -16.14 -9.50 10.08
C CYS A 14 -17.46 -8.74 10.30
N SER A 15 -17.98 -8.07 9.26
CA SER A 15 -19.31 -7.45 9.31
C SER A 15 -20.41 -8.50 9.47
N HIS A 16 -20.35 -9.61 8.73
CA HIS A 16 -21.33 -10.68 8.82
C HIS A 16 -21.34 -11.34 10.21
N ALA A 17 -20.18 -11.65 10.77
CA ALA A 17 -20.08 -12.24 12.11
C ALA A 17 -20.61 -11.31 13.21
N HIS A 18 -20.36 -10.00 13.09
CA HIS A 18 -20.94 -8.99 13.97
C HIS A 18 -22.48 -8.95 13.87
N CYS A 19 -23.02 -8.99 12.64
CA CYS A 19 -24.46 -9.12 12.41
C CYS A 19 -25.05 -10.44 12.94
N LEU A 20 -24.35 -11.57 12.81
CA LEU A 20 -24.78 -12.86 13.37
C LEU A 20 -24.85 -12.81 14.91
N HIS A 21 -23.83 -12.24 15.55
CA HIS A 21 -23.79 -12.09 17.01
C HIS A 21 -24.95 -11.22 17.53
N GLN A 22 -25.24 -10.11 16.85
CA GLN A 22 -26.40 -9.26 17.15
C GLN A 22 -27.72 -10.03 17.00
N LEU A 23 -27.88 -10.80 15.93
CA LEU A 23 -29.08 -11.62 15.70
C LEU A 23 -29.26 -12.71 16.76
N GLN A 24 -28.17 -13.37 17.16
CA GLN A 24 -28.17 -14.36 18.26
C GLN A 24 -28.59 -13.73 19.59
N GLN A 25 -28.13 -12.52 19.90
CA GLN A 25 -28.52 -11.76 21.10
C GLN A 25 -29.85 -11.00 20.94
N ARG A 26 -30.56 -11.15 19.82
CA ARG A 26 -31.80 -10.42 19.45
C ARG A 26 -31.68 -8.89 19.53
N GLN A 27 -30.47 -8.36 19.34
CA GLN A 27 -30.17 -6.93 19.37
C GLN A 27 -30.39 -6.26 18.01
N ALA A 28 -30.62 -4.94 18.03
CA ALA A 28 -30.62 -4.12 16.83
C ALA A 28 -29.26 -4.16 16.13
N ARG A 29 -29.26 -4.13 14.79
CA ARG A 29 -28.00 -4.05 14.03
C ARG A 29 -27.36 -2.68 14.20
N VAL A 30 -26.20 -2.64 14.85
CA VAL A 30 -25.42 -1.43 15.13
C VAL A 30 -23.98 -1.50 14.62
N CYS A 31 -23.36 -0.34 14.39
CA CYS A 31 -22.00 -0.18 13.89
C CYS A 31 -20.97 -0.90 14.80
N PRO A 32 -20.06 -1.72 14.26
CA PRO A 32 -19.08 -2.46 15.07
C PRO A 32 -18.08 -1.60 15.85
N PHE A 33 -17.99 -0.29 15.60
CA PHE A 33 -17.11 0.62 16.35
C PHE A 33 -17.89 1.66 17.18
N CYS A 34 -18.80 2.46 16.58
CA CYS A 34 -19.55 3.49 17.31
C CYS A 34 -20.86 3.02 17.96
N ARG A 35 -21.30 1.77 17.71
CA ARG A 35 -22.55 1.18 18.23
C ARG A 35 -23.85 1.96 17.91
N HIS A 36 -23.83 2.91 16.97
CA HIS A 36 -25.05 3.53 16.43
C HIS A 36 -25.76 2.56 15.46
N THR A 37 -27.09 2.67 15.31
CA THR A 37 -27.85 1.85 14.35
C THR A 37 -27.31 1.96 12.94
N ILE A 38 -27.29 0.85 12.19
CA ILE A 38 -26.97 0.90 10.76
C ILE A 38 -28.07 1.65 9.99
N PRO A 39 -27.74 2.36 8.89
CA PRO A 39 -28.73 2.99 8.03
C PRO A 39 -29.79 1.99 7.51
N LYS A 40 -31.03 2.45 7.41
CA LYS A 40 -32.18 1.63 6.94
C LYS A 40 -32.53 1.86 5.48
N SER A 41 -32.14 2.99 4.89
CA SER A 41 -32.44 3.36 3.50
C SER A 41 -31.20 3.93 2.79
N LYS A 42 -31.29 4.10 1.46
CA LYS A 42 -30.18 4.65 0.68
C LYS A 42 -29.93 6.12 1.03
N GLU A 43 -30.99 6.88 1.25
CA GLU A 43 -30.94 8.31 1.56
C GLU A 43 -30.24 8.56 2.91
N GLU A 44 -30.39 7.64 3.87
CA GLU A 44 -29.65 7.66 5.13
C GLU A 44 -28.18 7.25 4.97
N VAL A 45 -27.86 6.34 4.04
CA VAL A 45 -26.46 6.04 3.64
C VAL A 45 -25.82 7.27 3.01
N ASP A 46 -26.48 7.87 2.01
CA ASP A 46 -25.97 9.00 1.23
C ASP A 46 -25.77 10.23 2.13
N LYS A 47 -26.72 10.53 3.03
CA LYS A 47 -26.59 11.59 4.05
C LYS A 47 -25.43 11.36 5.02
N ASN A 48 -25.08 10.11 5.32
CA ASN A 48 -23.91 9.81 6.16
C ASN A 48 -22.60 9.86 5.35
N ASN A 49 -22.61 9.56 4.05
CA ASN A 49 -21.44 9.75 3.18
C ASN A 49 -21.14 11.24 2.92
N LEU A 50 -22.16 12.09 2.74
CA LEU A 50 -22.00 13.54 2.64
C LEU A 50 -21.29 14.11 3.88
N LYS A 51 -21.75 13.76 5.09
CA LYS A 51 -21.07 14.13 6.36
C LYS A 51 -19.61 13.69 6.43
N ARG A 52 -19.25 12.54 5.83
CA ARG A 52 -17.86 12.06 5.78
C ARG A 52 -17.02 12.90 4.82
N ILE A 53 -17.58 13.29 3.67
CA ILE A 53 -16.94 14.16 2.67
C ILE A 53 -16.73 15.57 3.25
N GLU A 54 -17.75 16.13 3.93
CA GLU A 54 -17.70 17.38 4.70
C GLU A 54 -16.60 17.33 5.80
N ALA A 55 -16.53 16.21 6.53
CA ALA A 55 -15.52 15.98 7.57
C ALA A 55 -14.13 15.60 7.04
N ASN A 56 -13.91 15.62 5.72
CA ASN A 56 -12.65 15.26 5.07
C ASN A 56 -12.15 13.84 5.38
N ASP A 57 -13.04 12.84 5.42
CA ASP A 57 -12.69 11.42 5.50
C ASP A 57 -11.97 10.99 4.20
N PRO A 58 -10.68 10.61 4.24
CA PRO A 58 -9.92 10.25 3.04
C PRO A 58 -10.48 9.04 2.29
N VAL A 59 -11.10 8.10 3.02
CA VAL A 59 -11.75 6.93 2.44
C VAL A 59 -13.04 7.36 1.73
N ALA A 60 -13.80 8.29 2.30
CA ALA A 60 -15.03 8.81 1.68
C ALA A 60 -14.72 9.62 0.42
N LEU A 61 -13.70 10.49 0.49
CA LEU A 61 -13.22 11.30 -0.62
C LEU A 61 -12.74 10.42 -1.79
N ARG A 62 -11.99 9.34 -1.51
CA ARG A 62 -11.69 8.35 -2.55
C ARG A 62 -12.93 7.62 -3.03
N GLU A 63 -13.86 7.22 -2.16
CA GLU A 63 -15.08 6.51 -2.57
C GLU A 63 -15.91 7.33 -3.57
N ILE A 64 -16.21 8.60 -3.29
CA ILE A 64 -16.92 9.49 -4.23
C ILE A 64 -16.07 9.84 -5.46
N GLY A 65 -14.77 10.08 -5.30
CA GLY A 65 -13.88 10.35 -6.43
C GLY A 65 -13.75 9.16 -7.39
N THR A 66 -13.86 7.92 -6.89
CA THR A 66 -13.90 6.70 -7.70
C THR A 66 -15.26 6.51 -8.39
N GLU A 67 -16.36 6.91 -7.74
CA GLU A 67 -17.70 6.91 -8.34
C GLU A 67 -17.77 7.90 -9.51
N ARG A 68 -17.35 9.16 -9.28
CA ARG A 68 -17.23 10.21 -10.32
C ARG A 68 -16.34 9.78 -11.50
N TYR A 69 -15.24 9.08 -11.24
CA TYR A 69 -14.37 8.52 -12.29
C TYR A 69 -15.13 7.52 -13.19
N HIS A 70 -15.98 6.67 -12.61
CA HIS A 70 -16.75 5.67 -13.36
C HIS A 70 -17.99 6.27 -14.07
N GLU A 71 -18.50 7.40 -13.59
CA GLU A 71 -19.52 8.20 -14.28
C GLU A 71 -18.95 8.98 -15.49
N GLY A 72 -17.63 9.13 -15.59
CA GLY A 72 -16.96 9.98 -16.58
C GLY A 72 -16.80 11.45 -16.15
N ASN A 73 -17.20 11.77 -14.91
CA ASN A 73 -17.09 13.09 -14.28
C ASN A 73 -15.66 13.33 -13.77
N TYR A 74 -14.69 13.34 -14.70
CA TYR A 74 -13.27 13.25 -14.37
C TYR A 74 -12.71 14.49 -13.63
N GLU A 75 -13.28 15.67 -13.82
CA GLU A 75 -12.82 16.90 -13.13
C GLU A 75 -13.17 16.85 -11.63
N GLU A 76 -14.45 16.61 -11.28
CA GLU A 76 -14.84 16.35 -9.89
C GLU A 76 -14.08 15.17 -9.28
N SER A 77 -13.90 14.09 -10.06
CA SER A 77 -13.10 12.94 -9.63
C SER A 77 -11.68 13.35 -9.24
N PHE A 78 -11.04 14.20 -10.03
CA PHE A 78 -9.69 14.68 -9.78
C PHE A 78 -9.63 15.47 -8.47
N GLU A 79 -10.58 16.38 -8.23
CA GLU A 79 -10.64 17.17 -7.00
C GLU A 79 -10.78 16.30 -5.74
N TYR A 80 -11.75 15.37 -5.74
CA TYR A 80 -11.95 14.46 -4.60
C TYR A 80 -10.75 13.55 -4.36
N LEU A 81 -10.12 13.04 -5.42
CA LEU A 81 -8.95 12.16 -5.31
C LEU A 81 -7.68 12.94 -4.90
N ALA A 82 -7.46 14.15 -5.41
CA ALA A 82 -6.37 15.03 -4.99
C ALA A 82 -6.44 15.31 -3.48
N LYS A 83 -7.62 15.70 -3.00
CA LYS A 83 -7.90 15.94 -1.58
C LYS A 83 -7.70 14.68 -0.73
N ALA A 84 -8.12 13.51 -1.21
CA ALA A 84 -7.84 12.24 -0.54
C ALA A 84 -6.34 11.90 -0.45
N VAL A 85 -5.55 12.27 -1.47
CA VAL A 85 -4.08 12.09 -1.48
C VAL A 85 -3.36 13.05 -0.53
N GLU A 86 -3.80 14.30 -0.41
CA GLU A 86 -3.28 15.25 0.58
C GLU A 86 -3.50 14.75 2.03
N LEU A 87 -4.59 14.03 2.24
CA LEU A 87 -4.95 13.35 3.50
C LEU A 87 -4.32 11.95 3.65
N GLY A 88 -3.50 11.51 2.69
CA GLY A 88 -2.70 10.29 2.78
C GLY A 88 -3.32 9.00 2.25
N ASP A 89 -4.42 9.03 1.50
CA ASP A 89 -4.98 7.80 0.90
C ASP A 89 -4.11 7.28 -0.27
N ILE A 90 -3.39 6.19 0.01
CA ILE A 90 -2.50 5.49 -0.92
C ILE A 90 -3.23 4.91 -2.15
N ALA A 91 -4.52 4.56 -2.04
CA ALA A 91 -5.29 4.10 -3.18
C ALA A 91 -5.76 5.28 -4.06
N ALA A 92 -5.99 6.46 -3.49
CA ALA A 92 -6.27 7.67 -4.29
C ALA A 92 -5.05 8.07 -5.14
N GLN A 93 -3.83 7.85 -4.63
CA GLN A 93 -2.60 8.05 -5.42
C GLN A 93 -2.56 7.16 -6.66
N TYR A 94 -3.07 5.92 -6.59
CA TYR A 94 -3.17 5.04 -7.75
C TYR A 94 -4.12 5.59 -8.82
N TYR A 95 -5.29 6.11 -8.44
CA TYR A 95 -6.23 6.70 -9.40
C TYR A 95 -5.66 7.97 -10.05
N LEU A 96 -5.09 8.90 -9.27
CA LEU A 96 -4.41 10.08 -9.86
C LEU A 96 -3.28 9.69 -10.82
N GLY A 97 -2.56 8.60 -10.51
CA GLY A 97 -1.54 8.03 -11.40
C GLY A 97 -2.07 7.64 -12.77
N HIS A 98 -3.27 7.06 -12.83
CA HIS A 98 -3.95 6.72 -14.10
C HIS A 98 -4.54 7.93 -14.80
N MET A 99 -5.14 8.86 -14.06
CA MET A 99 -5.72 10.10 -14.62
C MET A 99 -4.66 10.93 -15.34
N TYR A 100 -3.51 11.16 -14.71
CA TYR A 100 -2.36 11.84 -15.33
C TYR A 100 -1.77 11.09 -16.53
N GLN A 101 -1.81 9.75 -16.56
CA GLN A 101 -1.30 8.97 -17.70
C GLN A 101 -2.20 9.06 -18.93
N LYS A 102 -3.48 9.37 -18.78
CA LYS A 102 -4.45 9.43 -19.87
C LYS A 102 -4.86 10.85 -20.27
N GLY A 103 -4.84 11.79 -19.32
CA GLY A 103 -5.46 13.12 -19.48
C GLY A 103 -6.93 13.16 -19.06
N GLU A 104 -7.35 12.31 -18.12
CA GLU A 104 -8.74 12.28 -17.61
C GLU A 104 -8.90 13.33 -16.51
N GLY A 105 -9.64 14.41 -16.78
CA GLY A 105 -9.93 15.49 -15.82
C GLY A 105 -8.73 16.39 -15.48
N VAL A 106 -7.59 16.20 -16.15
CA VAL A 106 -6.34 16.93 -15.92
C VAL A 106 -5.44 16.83 -17.15
N GLU A 107 -4.51 17.76 -17.35
CA GLU A 107 -3.52 17.65 -18.44
C GLU A 107 -2.69 16.36 -18.32
N LYS A 108 -2.47 15.67 -19.44
CA LYS A 108 -1.72 14.40 -19.50
C LYS A 108 -0.23 14.64 -19.21
N ASP A 109 0.26 14.16 -18.07
CA ASP A 109 1.67 14.11 -17.71
C ASP A 109 2.06 12.67 -17.30
N GLU A 110 2.73 11.96 -18.21
CA GLU A 110 3.19 10.58 -17.98
C GLU A 110 4.23 10.47 -16.86
N LYS A 111 5.00 11.54 -16.58
CA LYS A 111 6.02 11.55 -15.50
C LYS A 111 5.35 11.75 -14.15
N LYS A 112 4.36 12.65 -14.07
CA LYS A 112 3.57 12.85 -12.85
C LYS A 112 2.67 11.65 -12.56
N GLY A 113 2.04 11.07 -13.59
CA GLY A 113 1.28 9.83 -13.46
C GLY A 113 2.14 8.65 -13.00
N LEU A 114 3.36 8.51 -13.56
CA LEU A 114 4.34 7.53 -13.07
C LEU A 114 4.76 7.79 -11.62
N TYR A 115 5.04 9.05 -11.24
CA TYR A 115 5.36 9.42 -9.88
C TYR A 115 4.26 8.97 -8.90
N HIS A 116 2.99 9.29 -9.18
CA HIS A 116 1.87 8.87 -8.34
C HIS A 116 1.71 7.34 -8.25
N LEU A 117 1.93 6.58 -9.34
CA LEU A 117 1.96 5.11 -9.28
C LEU A 117 3.13 4.56 -8.45
N GLU A 118 4.32 5.19 -8.50
CA GLU A 118 5.48 4.79 -7.71
C GLU A 118 5.26 5.05 -6.22
N GLU A 119 4.73 6.22 -5.82
CA GLU A 119 4.38 6.50 -4.42
C GLU A 119 3.27 5.55 -3.92
N ALA A 120 2.22 5.30 -4.72
CA ALA A 120 1.17 4.33 -4.39
C ALA A 120 1.74 2.91 -4.21
N ALA A 121 2.67 2.50 -5.08
CA ALA A 121 3.35 1.21 -4.98
C ALA A 121 4.25 1.12 -3.74
N ILE A 122 4.94 2.20 -3.35
CA ILE A 122 5.73 2.31 -2.11
C ILE A 122 4.82 2.18 -0.89
N GLY A 123 3.65 2.84 -0.89
CA GLY A 123 2.61 2.70 0.14
C GLY A 123 1.92 1.31 0.17
N GLY A 124 2.24 0.42 -0.77
CA GLY A 124 1.76 -0.96 -0.80
C GLY A 124 0.49 -1.20 -1.62
N HIS A 125 0.11 -0.31 -2.55
CA HIS A 125 -1.04 -0.53 -3.43
C HIS A 125 -0.79 -1.69 -4.42
N PRO A 126 -1.54 -2.81 -4.34
CA PRO A 126 -1.25 -4.02 -5.11
C PRO A 126 -1.42 -3.83 -6.63
N GLU A 127 -2.42 -3.05 -7.04
CA GLU A 127 -2.73 -2.75 -8.43
C GLU A 127 -1.70 -1.76 -9.01
N ALA A 128 -1.14 -0.86 -8.20
CA ALA A 128 -0.05 0.03 -8.64
C ALA A 128 1.23 -0.77 -8.91
N ARG A 129 1.53 -1.76 -8.06
CA ARG A 129 2.62 -2.72 -8.31
C ARG A 129 2.44 -3.45 -9.63
N TYR A 130 1.23 -3.91 -9.94
CA TYR A 130 0.94 -4.57 -11.20
C TYR A 130 1.06 -3.63 -12.41
N SER A 131 0.50 -2.41 -12.34
CA SER A 131 0.64 -1.40 -13.41
C SER A 131 2.10 -1.05 -13.70
N LEU A 132 2.93 -0.88 -12.67
CA LEU A 132 4.37 -0.64 -12.83
C LEU A 132 5.08 -1.86 -13.45
N GLY A 133 4.79 -3.07 -12.98
CA GLY A 133 5.35 -4.30 -13.55
C GLY A 133 5.01 -4.46 -15.03
N SER A 134 3.75 -4.18 -15.42
CA SER A 134 3.33 -4.24 -16.83
C SER A 134 3.91 -3.12 -17.69
N ARG A 135 4.14 -1.93 -17.13
CA ARG A 135 4.84 -0.84 -17.82
C ARG A 135 6.32 -1.16 -18.04
N GLU A 136 7.00 -1.72 -17.03
CA GLU A 136 8.42 -2.08 -17.16
C GLU A 136 8.63 -3.29 -18.07
N TRP A 137 7.71 -4.27 -18.08
CA TRP A 137 7.73 -5.37 -19.07
C TRP A 137 7.68 -4.84 -20.51
N LYS A 138 6.79 -3.88 -20.79
CA LYS A 138 6.66 -3.24 -22.12
C LYS A 138 7.87 -2.40 -22.55
N ASN A 139 8.79 -2.13 -21.63
CA ASN A 139 10.02 -1.37 -21.88
C ASN A 139 11.26 -2.28 -21.81
N ASP A 140 11.09 -3.60 -21.96
CA ASP A 140 12.13 -4.65 -21.89
C ASP A 140 12.89 -4.72 -20.54
N LEU A 141 12.37 -4.09 -19.49
CA LEU A 141 12.95 -4.07 -18.14
C LEU A 141 12.51 -5.29 -17.32
N ILE A 142 12.67 -6.49 -17.89
CA ILE A 142 12.11 -7.76 -17.40
C ILE A 142 12.45 -8.04 -15.93
N GLU A 143 13.72 -7.90 -15.52
CA GLU A 143 14.17 -8.14 -14.13
C GLU A 143 13.45 -7.22 -13.12
N ARG A 144 13.21 -5.96 -13.50
CA ARG A 144 12.52 -4.97 -12.66
C ARG A 144 11.01 -5.24 -12.61
N SER A 145 10.43 -5.59 -13.75
CA SER A 145 9.04 -6.05 -13.88
C SER A 145 8.75 -7.24 -12.95
N MET A 146 9.64 -8.23 -12.90
CA MET A 146 9.47 -9.39 -12.01
C MET A 146 9.48 -8.99 -10.53
N LYS A 147 10.35 -8.05 -10.11
CA LYS A 147 10.36 -7.53 -8.73
C LYS A 147 9.05 -6.83 -8.37
N HIS A 148 8.46 -6.06 -9.29
CA HIS A 148 7.14 -5.47 -9.10
C HIS A 148 6.04 -6.54 -8.94
N TYR A 149 6.03 -7.58 -9.78
CA TYR A 149 5.05 -8.66 -9.66
C TYR A 149 5.26 -9.51 -8.40
N ILE A 150 6.49 -9.75 -7.94
CA ILE A 150 6.77 -10.46 -6.67
C ILE A 150 6.20 -9.67 -5.48
N ILE A 151 6.42 -8.35 -5.42
CA ILE A 151 5.84 -7.50 -4.37
C ILE A 151 4.30 -7.48 -4.48
N GLY A 152 3.75 -7.33 -5.69
CA GLY A 152 2.29 -7.38 -5.92
C GLY A 152 1.66 -8.72 -5.52
N ALA A 153 2.32 -9.84 -5.84
CA ALA A 153 1.89 -11.18 -5.44
C ALA A 153 1.92 -11.33 -3.91
N ASN A 154 2.98 -10.87 -3.24
CA ASN A 154 3.09 -10.84 -1.77
C ASN A 154 2.03 -9.96 -1.09
N LEU A 155 1.50 -8.96 -1.79
CA LEU A 155 0.35 -8.15 -1.35
C LEU A 155 -1.02 -8.81 -1.65
N GLY A 156 -1.01 -10.02 -2.22
CA GLY A 156 -2.21 -10.78 -2.59
C GLY A 156 -2.82 -10.42 -3.95
N HIS A 157 -2.09 -9.73 -4.83
CA HIS A 157 -2.60 -9.42 -6.18
C HIS A 157 -2.59 -10.65 -7.08
N VAL A 158 -3.77 -11.21 -7.36
CA VAL A 158 -3.95 -12.50 -8.06
C VAL A 158 -3.33 -12.48 -9.47
N MET A 159 -3.51 -11.38 -10.22
CA MET A 159 -2.96 -11.28 -11.57
C MET A 159 -1.43 -11.15 -11.60
N ALA A 160 -0.81 -10.63 -10.53
CA ALA A 160 0.64 -10.60 -10.42
C ALA A 160 1.21 -12.02 -10.20
N LEU A 161 0.59 -12.81 -9.32
CA LEU A 161 0.94 -14.22 -9.15
C LEU A 161 0.70 -15.03 -10.44
N LYS A 162 -0.37 -14.73 -11.19
CA LYS A 162 -0.64 -15.36 -12.49
C LYS A 162 0.48 -15.08 -13.51
N VAL A 163 0.96 -13.83 -13.62
CA VAL A 163 2.08 -13.50 -14.52
C VAL A 163 3.35 -14.25 -14.10
N LEU A 164 3.71 -14.25 -12.81
CA LEU A 164 4.88 -14.99 -12.33
C LEU A 164 4.81 -16.50 -12.61
N LYS A 165 3.62 -17.10 -12.55
CA LYS A 165 3.41 -18.52 -12.91
C LYS A 165 3.69 -18.80 -14.39
N GLU A 166 3.41 -17.85 -15.27
CA GLU A 166 3.70 -17.97 -16.70
C GLU A 166 5.18 -17.68 -16.99
N SER A 167 5.74 -16.60 -16.44
CA SER A 167 7.18 -16.27 -16.55
C SER A 167 8.10 -17.36 -15.97
N TYR A 168 7.67 -18.10 -14.94
CA TYR A 168 8.39 -19.29 -14.46
C TYR A 168 8.50 -20.41 -15.51
N LYS A 169 7.52 -20.57 -16.41
CA LYS A 169 7.60 -21.56 -17.52
C LYS A 169 8.66 -21.14 -18.55
N TRP A 170 8.70 -19.85 -18.86
CA TRP A 170 9.67 -19.25 -19.79
C TRP A 170 11.06 -19.06 -19.19
N ARG A 171 11.20 -19.26 -17.86
CA ARG A 171 12.42 -19.16 -17.05
C ARG A 171 12.90 -17.74 -16.74
N ASP A 172 12.05 -16.72 -16.92
CA ASP A 172 12.34 -15.33 -16.52
C ASP A 172 12.39 -15.15 -14.98
N VAL A 173 11.86 -16.12 -14.23
CA VAL A 173 11.73 -16.11 -12.76
C VAL A 173 12.31 -17.40 -12.21
N THR A 174 13.09 -17.34 -11.13
CA THR A 174 13.66 -18.56 -10.53
C THR A 174 12.60 -19.37 -9.77
N LYS A 175 12.86 -20.67 -9.59
CA LYS A 175 12.03 -21.54 -8.74
C LYS A 175 11.92 -21.01 -7.30
N ALA A 176 12.96 -20.37 -6.78
CA ALA A 176 12.98 -19.79 -5.44
C ALA A 176 12.07 -18.57 -5.34
N ASP A 177 12.15 -17.66 -6.31
CA ASP A 177 11.32 -16.44 -6.37
C ASP A 177 9.84 -16.76 -6.56
N PHE A 178 9.50 -17.65 -7.50
CA PHE A 178 8.12 -18.06 -7.73
C PHE A 178 7.52 -18.76 -6.51
N ALA A 179 8.27 -19.66 -5.85
CA ALA A 179 7.83 -20.29 -4.62
C ALA A 179 7.73 -19.28 -3.44
N GLY A 180 8.60 -18.26 -3.41
CA GLY A 180 8.52 -17.15 -2.47
C GLY A 180 7.25 -16.32 -2.65
N ALA A 181 6.99 -15.88 -3.88
CA ALA A 181 5.79 -15.12 -4.26
C ALA A 181 4.50 -15.90 -3.99
N LEU A 182 4.49 -17.22 -4.23
CA LEU A 182 3.36 -18.09 -3.91
C LEU A 182 3.11 -18.15 -2.38
N ARG A 183 4.16 -18.31 -1.56
CA ARG A 183 4.04 -18.28 -0.09
C ARG A 183 3.58 -16.93 0.43
N GLY A 184 4.12 -15.82 -0.10
CA GLY A 184 3.71 -14.47 0.28
C GLY A 184 2.26 -14.18 -0.09
N HIS A 185 1.84 -14.57 -1.30
CA HIS A 185 0.43 -14.49 -1.72
C HIS A 185 -0.48 -15.30 -0.82
N GLN A 186 -0.10 -16.54 -0.50
CA GLN A 186 -0.86 -17.42 0.39
C GLN A 186 -0.98 -16.80 1.79
N ALA A 187 0.11 -16.31 2.37
CA ALA A 187 0.09 -15.59 3.66
C ALA A 187 -0.80 -14.32 3.61
N ALA A 188 -0.80 -13.58 2.50
CA ALA A 188 -1.66 -12.41 2.31
C ALA A 188 -3.15 -12.77 2.10
N VAL A 189 -3.46 -13.99 1.68
CA VAL A 189 -4.82 -14.56 1.66
C VAL A 189 -5.21 -15.08 3.04
N ASP A 190 -4.30 -15.74 3.75
CA ASP A 190 -4.56 -16.30 5.08
C ASP A 190 -4.69 -15.23 6.17
N ALA A 191 -3.94 -14.12 6.07
CA ALA A 191 -4.18 -12.90 6.87
C ALA A 191 -5.54 -12.24 6.57
N ARG A 192 -6.20 -12.62 5.46
CA ARG A 192 -7.59 -12.25 5.15
C ARG A 192 -8.61 -13.32 5.58
N LYS A 193 -8.20 -14.52 5.97
CA LYS A 193 -9.08 -15.53 6.61
C LYS A 193 -9.30 -15.22 8.09
N SER A 194 -10.31 -15.87 8.66
CA SER A 194 -10.54 -16.10 10.09
C SER A 194 -11.77 -17.01 10.21
N PRO A 195 -11.93 -17.82 11.27
CA PRO A 195 -13.07 -18.75 11.39
C PRO A 195 -14.44 -18.07 11.22
N GLN A 196 -14.57 -16.81 11.66
CA GLN A 196 -15.77 -16.00 11.55
C GLN A 196 -16.08 -15.54 10.10
N ARG A 197 -15.03 -15.36 9.28
CA ARG A 197 -15.13 -15.03 7.85
C ARG A 197 -15.44 -16.27 7.01
N GLU A 198 -14.93 -17.42 7.44
CA GLU A 198 -15.19 -18.71 6.80
C GLU A 198 -16.61 -19.19 7.11
N ALA A 199 -17.07 -19.08 8.36
CA ALA A 199 -18.48 -19.29 8.72
C ALA A 199 -19.43 -18.38 7.93
N ALA A 200 -19.07 -17.11 7.71
CA ALA A 200 -19.84 -16.19 6.88
C ALA A 200 -19.90 -16.62 5.40
N ALA A 201 -18.79 -17.10 4.83
CA ALA A 201 -18.74 -17.61 3.47
C ALA A 201 -19.52 -18.92 3.32
N ILE A 202 -19.45 -19.82 4.31
CA ILE A 202 -20.22 -21.07 4.38
C ILE A 202 -21.72 -20.75 4.42
N PHE A 203 -22.16 -19.83 5.29
CA PHE A 203 -23.57 -19.41 5.38
C PHE A 203 -24.10 -18.87 4.04
N GLN A 204 -23.31 -18.03 3.36
CA GLN A 204 -23.65 -17.51 2.03
C GLN A 204 -23.67 -18.62 0.96
N ALA A 205 -22.72 -19.55 0.99
CA ALA A 205 -22.66 -20.68 0.06
C ALA A 205 -23.80 -21.69 0.27
N THR A 206 -24.27 -21.89 1.51
CA THR A 206 -25.45 -22.72 1.80
C THR A 206 -26.76 -22.06 1.36
N GLN A 207 -26.91 -20.72 1.49
CA GLN A 207 -28.04 -20.01 0.88
C GLN A 207 -27.97 -20.02 -0.67
N ALA A 208 -26.77 -20.14 -1.25
CA ALA A 208 -26.53 -20.29 -2.68
C ALA A 208 -26.42 -21.76 -3.16
N GLY A 209 -26.84 -22.73 -2.34
CA GLY A 209 -27.02 -24.14 -2.72
C GLY A 209 -25.75 -24.94 -3.11
N ASN A 210 -24.54 -24.43 -2.87
CA ASN A 210 -23.31 -25.04 -3.38
C ASN A 210 -22.42 -25.65 -2.27
N ALA A 211 -22.59 -26.96 -2.04
CA ALA A 211 -21.88 -27.71 -1.00
C ALA A 211 -21.02 -28.85 -1.59
N ARG A 212 -19.78 -28.58 -2.04
CA ARG A 212 -18.85 -29.63 -2.51
C ARG A 212 -17.36 -29.25 -2.56
N HIS A 213 -16.72 -29.02 -1.40
CA HIS A 213 -15.35 -29.52 -1.07
C HIS A 213 -14.88 -29.04 0.33
N TRP A 214 -14.55 -29.98 1.22
CA TRP A 214 -13.66 -29.71 2.37
C TRP A 214 -12.92 -30.98 2.80
N ARG A 215 -11.57 -30.90 2.75
CA ARG A 215 -10.49 -31.79 3.24
C ARG A 215 -9.25 -31.38 2.43
N LEU A 216 -8.06 -31.13 2.97
CA LEU A 216 -7.54 -31.15 4.35
C LEU A 216 -6.60 -29.95 4.56
N LEU A 217 -6.29 -29.61 5.82
CA LEU A 217 -4.93 -29.59 6.39
C LEU A 217 -4.89 -28.84 7.73
N GLU A 218 -4.19 -29.42 8.71
CA GLU A 218 -3.88 -28.81 10.01
C GLU A 218 -2.38 -28.43 10.08
N HIS A 219 -2.04 -27.56 11.05
CA HIS A 219 -0.76 -27.36 11.79
C HIS A 219 0.53 -28.08 11.30
N GLN A 220 1.76 -27.52 11.36
CA GLN A 220 2.33 -26.28 11.95
C GLN A 220 3.70 -25.99 11.22
N THR A 221 4.62 -25.06 11.53
CA THR A 221 4.96 -24.18 12.68
C THR A 221 5.59 -22.86 12.18
N MET A 222 6.41 -22.13 12.97
CA MET A 222 7.22 -20.98 12.53
C MET A 222 8.69 -21.08 12.99
N SER A 223 9.59 -20.32 12.35
CA SER A 223 10.83 -19.78 12.97
C SER A 223 11.31 -18.52 12.24
N THR A 224 12.10 -17.68 12.91
CA THR A 224 12.52 -16.33 12.45
C THR A 224 13.97 -16.03 12.81
N ILE A 225 14.73 -15.35 11.94
CA ILE A 225 16.06 -14.77 12.25
C ILE A 225 16.12 -13.34 11.67
N HIS A 226 16.73 -12.41 12.40
CA HIS A 226 16.85 -11.00 12.01
C HIS A 226 18.08 -10.32 12.63
N THR A 227 19.07 -9.95 11.81
CA THR A 227 20.15 -8.97 12.08
C THR A 227 20.73 -8.60 10.71
N ALA A 228 20.80 -7.33 10.26
CA ALA A 228 21.48 -6.12 10.77
C ALA A 228 22.80 -5.89 10.01
N VAL A 229 23.04 -4.64 9.59
CA VAL A 229 24.21 -4.22 8.80
C VAL A 229 24.93 -3.10 9.53
N VAL A 230 26.26 -3.15 9.54
CA VAL A 230 27.12 -2.16 10.22
C VAL A 230 27.29 -0.92 9.36
N GLU A 231 27.23 0.28 9.95
CA GLU A 231 27.65 1.53 9.27
C GLU A 231 29.15 1.77 9.47
N ALA A 232 29.83 2.32 8.46
CA ALA A 232 31.21 2.76 8.54
C ALA A 232 31.30 4.24 8.93
N THR A 233 32.16 4.58 9.88
CA THR A 233 32.41 5.94 10.36
C THR A 233 33.38 6.68 9.44
N ASP A 234 32.84 7.33 8.42
CA ASP A 234 33.59 8.19 7.49
C ASP A 234 33.82 9.59 8.09
N ILE A 235 34.91 10.29 7.71
CA ILE A 235 35.25 11.60 8.31
C ILE A 235 34.30 12.69 7.80
N MET A 236 33.67 13.43 8.72
CA MET A 236 32.54 14.32 8.41
C MET A 236 32.98 15.71 7.94
N CYS A 237 33.34 15.85 6.66
CA CYS A 237 33.72 17.14 6.07
C CYS A 237 32.73 17.67 5.02
N CYS A 238 32.74 18.99 4.80
CA CYS A 238 31.98 19.68 3.77
C CYS A 238 32.58 19.43 2.37
N ALA A 239 31.79 18.86 1.46
CA ALA A 239 32.26 18.44 0.13
C ALA A 239 32.74 19.58 -0.79
N SER A 240 32.47 20.85 -0.46
CA SER A 240 32.90 22.01 -1.26
C SER A 240 34.09 22.79 -0.69
N CYS A 241 34.43 22.63 0.59
CA CYS A 241 35.46 23.45 1.24
C CYS A 241 36.28 22.72 2.31
N GLY A 242 36.07 21.42 2.51
CA GLY A 242 36.87 20.60 3.43
C GLY A 242 36.61 20.80 4.92
N VAL A 243 35.89 21.86 5.34
CA VAL A 243 35.64 22.12 6.78
C VAL A 243 34.93 20.95 7.44
N ALA A 244 35.45 20.52 8.59
CA ALA A 244 34.89 19.44 9.39
C ALA A 244 33.60 19.86 10.10
N GLU A 245 32.78 18.88 10.44
CA GLU A 245 31.68 19.01 11.39
C GLU A 245 32.28 19.15 12.80
N VAL A 246 32.19 20.37 13.35
CA VAL A 246 32.52 20.74 14.73
C VAL A 246 31.27 21.33 15.39
N ASP A 247 31.25 21.52 16.71
CA ASP A 247 30.01 21.85 17.45
C ASP A 247 29.26 23.10 16.93
N GLU A 248 29.99 24.08 16.39
CA GLU A 248 29.46 25.29 15.77
C GLU A 248 29.03 25.11 14.29
N ILE A 249 29.54 24.10 13.57
CA ILE A 249 29.41 23.95 12.10
C ILE A 249 28.64 22.66 11.75
N LYS A 250 27.31 22.75 11.77
CA LYS A 250 26.40 21.63 11.43
C LYS A 250 26.27 21.42 9.92
N LEU A 251 26.66 20.27 9.41
CA LEU A 251 26.75 19.96 7.98
C LEU A 251 25.48 19.30 7.43
N LYS A 252 24.76 20.00 6.56
CA LYS A 252 23.48 19.51 5.99
C LYS A 252 23.74 18.51 4.86
N LYS A 253 23.26 17.26 5.02
CA LYS A 253 23.26 16.21 3.97
C LYS A 253 22.50 16.68 2.72
N CYS A 254 23.05 16.43 1.54
CA CYS A 254 22.39 16.71 0.25
C CYS A 254 21.03 16.01 0.19
N THR A 255 19.95 16.78 -0.01
CA THR A 255 18.58 16.30 0.17
C THR A 255 18.21 15.13 -0.74
N ALA A 256 18.73 15.07 -1.96
CA ALA A 256 18.42 14.05 -2.96
C ALA A 256 19.25 12.76 -2.82
N CYS A 257 20.58 12.85 -2.68
CA CYS A 257 21.47 11.68 -2.70
C CYS A 257 21.98 11.23 -1.33
N LYS A 258 21.81 12.06 -0.28
CA LYS A 258 22.30 11.90 1.10
C LYS A 258 23.83 11.67 1.27
N SER A 259 24.59 11.54 0.19
CA SER A 259 25.98 11.05 0.17
C SER A 259 27.07 12.11 0.37
N VAL A 260 26.70 13.39 0.37
CA VAL A 260 27.62 14.52 0.62
C VAL A 260 26.95 15.51 1.58
N ARG A 261 27.74 16.29 2.31
CA ARG A 261 27.25 17.31 3.25
C ARG A 261 27.81 18.69 2.92
N TYR A 262 27.09 19.73 3.30
CA TYR A 262 27.50 21.13 3.11
C TYR A 262 27.24 21.97 4.37
N CYS A 263 28.19 22.82 4.75
CA CYS A 263 28.00 23.83 5.81
C CYS A 263 27.08 24.98 5.38
N SER A 264 26.93 25.23 4.07
CA SER A 264 26.17 26.37 3.54
C SER A 264 25.55 26.11 2.16
N VAL A 265 24.52 26.88 1.83
CA VAL A 265 23.91 26.89 0.47
C VAL A 265 24.92 27.35 -0.59
N LYS A 266 25.87 28.24 -0.23
CA LYS A 266 26.98 28.66 -1.12
C LYS A 266 27.85 27.46 -1.49
N CYS A 267 28.27 26.66 -0.51
CA CYS A 267 29.01 25.41 -0.74
C CYS A 267 28.22 24.41 -1.61
N GLN A 268 26.92 24.23 -1.33
CA GLN A 268 26.06 23.37 -2.14
C GLN A 268 25.94 23.83 -3.61
N ARG A 269 25.91 25.15 -3.86
CA ARG A 269 25.89 25.72 -5.22
C ARG A 269 27.24 25.53 -5.93
N ASN A 270 28.36 25.76 -5.23
CA ASN A 270 29.71 25.67 -5.79
C ASN A 270 30.09 24.24 -6.22
N ASP A 271 29.73 23.22 -5.43
CA ASP A 271 29.99 21.81 -5.78
C ASP A 271 28.99 21.26 -6.82
N ARG A 272 27.81 21.90 -6.99
CA ARG A 272 26.74 21.41 -7.87
C ARG A 272 27.19 21.01 -9.28
N PRO A 273 28.09 21.72 -10.00
CA PRO A 273 28.53 21.30 -11.33
C PRO A 273 29.23 19.93 -11.33
N LYS A 274 30.12 19.69 -10.35
CA LYS A 274 30.85 18.42 -10.19
C LYS A 274 29.91 17.31 -9.71
N HIS A 275 29.12 17.60 -8.68
CA HIS A 275 28.28 16.62 -8.00
C HIS A 275 26.99 16.23 -8.78
N LYS A 276 26.44 17.08 -9.67
CA LYS A 276 25.12 16.87 -10.32
C LYS A 276 24.93 15.50 -11.00
N LYS A 277 25.96 14.95 -11.65
CA LYS A 277 25.88 13.62 -12.32
C LYS A 277 25.80 12.49 -11.30
N ALA A 278 26.71 12.46 -10.33
CA ALA A 278 26.72 11.47 -9.24
C ALA A 278 25.47 11.58 -8.35
N CYS A 279 25.05 12.81 -8.03
CA CYS A 279 23.81 13.11 -7.29
C CYS A 279 22.58 12.48 -7.94
N LYS A 280 22.43 12.60 -9.27
CA LYS A 280 21.31 12.00 -10.02
C LYS A 280 21.35 10.48 -9.95
N LYS A 281 22.51 9.86 -10.23
CA LYS A 281 22.67 8.39 -10.16
C LYS A 281 22.32 7.87 -8.76
N ARG A 282 22.88 8.46 -7.70
CA ARG A 282 22.64 8.04 -6.32
C ARG A 282 21.21 8.31 -5.84
N ALA A 283 20.57 9.39 -6.28
CA ALA A 283 19.16 9.63 -5.99
C ALA A 283 18.25 8.57 -6.65
N ALA A 284 18.57 8.15 -7.88
CA ALA A 284 17.88 7.04 -8.55
C ALA A 284 18.10 5.71 -7.81
N GLU A 285 19.34 5.37 -7.44
CA GLU A 285 19.65 4.18 -6.62
C GLU A 285 18.87 4.15 -5.29
N ILE A 286 18.70 5.31 -4.65
CA ILE A 286 17.92 5.43 -3.40
C ILE A 286 16.42 5.26 -3.67
N ARG A 287 15.87 5.93 -4.69
CA ARG A 287 14.46 5.78 -5.08
C ARG A 287 14.14 4.33 -5.44
N ASP A 288 15.04 3.65 -6.14
CA ASP A 288 14.85 2.24 -6.55
C ASP A 288 14.91 1.27 -5.37
N LYS A 289 15.81 1.52 -4.39
CA LYS A 289 15.86 0.76 -3.13
C LYS A 289 14.63 0.97 -2.25
N ILE A 290 14.03 2.15 -2.27
CA ILE A 290 12.75 2.42 -1.59
C ILE A 290 11.62 1.72 -2.36
N LEU A 291 11.58 1.86 -3.68
CA LEU A 291 10.58 1.25 -4.56
C LEU A 291 10.55 -0.28 -4.40
N PHE A 292 11.70 -0.97 -4.40
CA PHE A 292 11.75 -2.43 -4.27
C PHE A 292 11.85 -2.96 -2.82
N ARG A 293 11.76 -2.10 -1.80
CA ARG A 293 11.50 -2.57 -0.43
C ARG A 293 10.10 -3.19 -0.37
N GLN A 294 9.97 -4.37 0.25
CA GLN A 294 8.66 -4.93 0.59
C GLN A 294 8.00 -3.99 1.62
N PRO A 295 6.78 -3.47 1.35
CA PRO A 295 6.08 -2.59 2.29
C PRO A 295 5.70 -3.36 3.56
N GLU A 296 5.55 -2.65 4.68
CA GLU A 296 5.16 -3.28 5.94
C GLU A 296 3.65 -3.63 5.92
N SER A 297 3.29 -4.76 6.53
CA SER A 297 1.94 -5.36 6.41
C SER A 297 0.81 -4.57 7.08
N SER A 298 1.11 -3.40 7.64
CA SER A 298 0.20 -2.51 8.36
C SER A 298 -0.70 -1.64 7.48
N HIS A 299 -0.29 -1.30 6.25
CA HIS A 299 -0.94 -0.23 5.48
C HIS A 299 -2.37 -0.55 4.99
N LEU A 300 -2.78 -1.83 5.00
CA LEU A 300 -4.16 -2.25 4.73
C LEU A 300 -4.98 -2.55 6.01
N GLY A 301 -4.57 -2.01 7.16
CA GLY A 301 -5.37 -2.02 8.39
C GLY A 301 -5.47 -3.39 9.09
N ILE A 302 -4.59 -4.34 8.76
CA ILE A 302 -4.51 -5.61 9.48
C ILE A 302 -3.67 -5.38 10.74
N ALA A 303 -4.31 -5.48 11.91
CA ALA A 303 -3.65 -5.25 13.19
C ALA A 303 -2.55 -6.28 13.44
N ARG A 304 -1.30 -5.81 13.60
CA ARG A 304 -0.24 -6.59 14.25
C ARG A 304 -0.64 -6.77 15.71
N SER A 305 -0.91 -7.99 16.14
CA SER A 305 -1.13 -8.31 17.55
C SER A 305 0.15 -8.07 18.33
N VAL A 306 0.24 -6.90 18.96
CA VAL A 306 1.36 -6.55 19.85
C VAL A 306 1.19 -7.33 21.15
N PHE A 307 1.73 -8.54 21.19
CA PHE A 307 2.02 -9.26 22.44
C PHE A 307 3.23 -8.59 23.12
N THR A 308 3.00 -7.42 23.71
CA THR A 308 3.84 -6.91 24.81
C THR A 308 3.52 -7.73 26.04
N SER A 309 4.39 -8.67 26.38
CA SER A 309 4.29 -9.44 27.62
C SER A 309 4.34 -8.51 28.83
N PHE A 310 3.23 -8.40 29.54
CA PHE A 310 3.20 -7.84 30.89
C PHE A 310 3.90 -8.81 31.85
N ASN A 311 5.21 -8.64 32.00
CA ASN A 311 5.81 -8.83 33.32
C ASN A 311 5.53 -7.54 34.09
N GLY A 312 5.02 -7.54 35.32
CA GLY A 312 4.86 -8.68 36.22
C GLY A 312 5.26 -8.22 37.61
N LEU A 313 4.45 -7.33 38.20
CA LEU A 313 4.66 -6.84 39.56
C LEU A 313 4.10 -7.85 40.57
N GLN A 314 4.99 -8.35 41.42
CA GLN A 314 4.70 -8.71 42.81
C GLN A 314 5.41 -7.68 43.69
#